data_AF-A0A9D8Q2R5-F1
#
_entry.id   AF-A0A9D8Q2R5-F1
#
_cell.length_a   1.000
_cell.length_b   1.000
_cell.length_c   1.000
_cell.angle_alpha   90.00
_cell.angle_beta   90.00
_cell.angle_gamma   90.00
#
_symmetry.space_group_name_H-M   'P 1'
#
loop_
_entity.id
_entity.type
_entity.pdbx_description
1 polymer ?
#
loop_
_entity_poly.entity_id
_entity_poly.type
_entity_poly.pdbx_seq_one_letter_code
_entity_poly.pdbx_strand_id
1 'polypeptide(L)'
;MIGPFSVNPSAGAKAEALFRSDLGDYLVDVAQRNLLMLDVLRRRGDNYLQHMAMIAPHVLGFSFEPVMSGLSLPRPVNYWLVRIIPPEGVVTNEASRPFIVVDPRAGHGPGIGGGKP
;
A
#
# COMPACT_ATOMS: atom_id res chain seq x y z
N MET A 1 -46.02 -7.78 -55.44
CA MET A 1 -45.63 -9.18 -55.16
C MET A 1 -44.34 -9.12 -54.34
N ILE A 2 -44.44 -9.12 -53.01
CA ILE A 2 -43.29 -9.01 -52.09
C ILE A 2 -43.12 -10.42 -51.48
N GLY A 3 -42.02 -11.10 -51.81
CA GLY A 3 -41.74 -12.46 -51.32
C GLY A 3 -41.42 -12.48 -49.82
N PRO A 4 -41.62 -13.62 -49.13
CA PRO A 4 -41.42 -13.70 -47.70
C PRO A 4 -39.93 -13.58 -47.39
N PHE A 5 -39.57 -12.64 -46.51
CA PHE A 5 -38.23 -12.54 -45.96
C PHE A 5 -38.00 -13.76 -45.05
N SER A 6 -37.37 -14.80 -45.60
CA SER A 6 -37.00 -15.99 -44.83
C SER A 6 -35.83 -15.63 -43.91
N VAL A 7 -36.12 -15.34 -42.65
CA VAL A 7 -35.10 -15.23 -41.61
C VAL A 7 -34.47 -16.60 -41.41
N ASN A 8 -33.17 -16.72 -41.69
CA ASN A 8 -32.43 -17.97 -41.53
C ASN A 8 -32.30 -18.30 -40.02
N PRO A 9 -32.99 -19.34 -39.51
CA PRO A 9 -33.00 -19.65 -38.08
C PRO A 9 -31.63 -20.07 -37.55
N SER A 10 -30.70 -20.50 -38.43
CA SER A 10 -29.33 -20.85 -38.03
C SER A 10 -28.47 -19.64 -37.65
N ALA A 11 -28.79 -18.45 -38.15
CA ALA A 11 -28.08 -17.22 -37.81
C ALA A 11 -28.41 -16.75 -36.38
N GLY A 12 -29.68 -16.86 -35.97
CA GLY A 12 -30.12 -16.54 -34.61
C GLY A 12 -29.49 -17.47 -33.57
N ALA A 13 -29.46 -18.78 -33.82
CA ALA A 13 -28.84 -19.75 -32.93
C ALA A 13 -27.33 -19.54 -32.77
N LYS A 14 -26.61 -19.13 -33.83
CA LYS A 14 -25.19 -18.80 -33.76
C LYS A 14 -24.92 -17.49 -33.01
N ALA A 15 -25.75 -16.47 -33.22
CA ALA A 15 -25.63 -15.19 -32.51
C ALA A 15 -25.90 -15.36 -31.01
N GLU A 16 -26.87 -16.19 -30.63
CA GLU A 16 -27.16 -16.49 -29.23
C GLU A 16 -26.06 -17.33 -28.57
N ALA A 17 -25.48 -18.29 -29.32
CA ALA A 17 -24.33 -19.07 -28.85
C ALA A 17 -23.07 -18.21 -28.68
N LEU A 18 -22.81 -17.30 -29.62
CA LEU A 18 -21.71 -16.33 -29.56
C LEU A 18 -21.90 -15.34 -28.39
N PHE A 19 -23.11 -14.83 -28.21
CA PHE A 19 -23.43 -13.96 -27.07
C PHE A 19 -23.30 -14.70 -25.73
N ARG A 20 -23.69 -15.97 -25.66
CA ARG A 20 -23.48 -16.80 -24.46
C ARG A 20 -22.01 -17.10 -24.20
N SER A 21 -21.19 -17.27 -25.24
CA SER A 21 -19.73 -17.40 -25.06
C SER A 21 -19.11 -16.08 -24.62
N ASP A 22 -19.48 -14.96 -25.23
CA ASP A 22 -18.95 -13.63 -24.88
C ASP A 22 -19.33 -13.23 -23.45
N LEU A 23 -20.57 -13.51 -23.02
CA LEU A 23 -21.01 -13.29 -21.65
C LEU A 23 -20.25 -14.19 -20.67
N GLY A 24 -20.02 -15.46 -21.02
CA GLY A 24 -19.23 -16.39 -20.23
C GLY A 24 -17.79 -15.92 -20.05
N ASP A 25 -17.14 -15.56 -21.16
CA ASP A 25 -15.76 -15.06 -21.17
C ASP A 25 -15.64 -13.75 -20.38
N TYR A 26 -16.62 -12.85 -20.48
CA TYR A 26 -16.68 -11.63 -19.69
C TYR A 26 -16.83 -11.93 -18.18
N LEU A 27 -17.72 -12.83 -17.80
CA LEU A 27 -17.90 -13.19 -16.39
C LEU A 27 -16.65 -13.85 -15.81
N VAL A 28 -15.96 -14.68 -16.59
CA VAL A 28 -14.68 -15.27 -16.21
C VAL A 28 -13.61 -14.19 -16.02
N ASP A 29 -13.47 -13.24 -16.96
CA ASP A 29 -12.52 -12.11 -16.82
C ASP A 29 -12.83 -11.26 -15.58
N VAL A 30 -14.10 -10.94 -15.35
CA VAL A 30 -14.54 -10.20 -14.15
C VAL A 30 -14.19 -10.97 -12.88
N ALA A 31 -14.47 -12.28 -12.82
CA ALA A 31 -14.13 -13.09 -11.65
C ALA A 31 -12.62 -13.13 -11.40
N GLN A 32 -11.82 -13.34 -12.44
CA GLN A 32 -10.35 -13.35 -12.36
C GLN A 32 -9.80 -12.02 -11.86
N ARG A 33 -10.26 -10.88 -12.40
CA ARG A 33 -9.82 -9.54 -11.97
C ARG A 33 -10.22 -9.22 -10.54
N ASN A 34 -11.43 -9.62 -10.14
CA ASN A 34 -11.86 -9.45 -8.75
C ASN A 34 -11.01 -10.28 -7.79
N LEU A 35 -10.69 -11.53 -8.13
CA LEU A 35 -9.79 -12.35 -7.31
C LEU A 35 -8.40 -11.71 -7.15
N LEU A 36 -7.82 -11.22 -8.25
CA LEU A 36 -6.53 -10.50 -8.20
C LEU A 36 -6.62 -9.22 -7.36
N MET A 37 -7.70 -8.45 -7.51
CA MET A 37 -7.94 -7.23 -6.74
C MET A 37 -8.07 -7.53 -5.24
N LEU A 38 -8.84 -8.56 -4.88
CA LEU A 38 -8.98 -9.00 -3.49
C LEU A 38 -7.65 -9.49 -2.90
N ASP A 39 -6.81 -10.19 -3.67
CA ASP A 39 -5.48 -10.60 -3.21
C ASP A 39 -4.55 -9.39 -2.96
N VAL A 40 -4.59 -8.37 -3.83
CA VAL A 40 -3.84 -7.12 -3.60
C VAL A 40 -4.30 -6.42 -2.32
N LEU A 41 -5.62 -6.33 -2.09
CA LEU A 41 -6.16 -5.74 -0.86
C LEU A 41 -5.76 -6.54 0.39
N ARG A 42 -5.80 -7.87 0.31
CA ARG A 42 -5.34 -8.76 1.38
C ARG A 42 -3.87 -8.51 1.70
N ARG A 43 -2.99 -8.54 0.70
CA ARG A 43 -1.54 -8.28 0.87
C ARG A 43 -1.27 -6.89 1.45
N ARG A 44 -2.02 -5.87 1.03
CA ARG A 44 -1.93 -4.52 1.59
C ARG A 44 -2.31 -4.52 3.08
N GLY A 45 -3.37 -5.23 3.45
CA GLY A 45 -3.79 -5.41 4.84
C GLY A 45 -2.71 -6.10 5.67
N ASP A 46 -2.15 -7.19 5.16
CA ASP A 46 -1.04 -7.92 5.82
C ASP A 46 0.17 -7.00 6.05
N ASN A 47 0.58 -6.25 5.03
CA ASN A 47 1.67 -5.27 5.13
C ASN A 47 1.38 -4.18 6.18
N TYR A 48 0.14 -3.70 6.24
CA TYR A 48 -0.28 -2.70 7.23
C TYR A 48 -0.21 -3.27 8.66
N LEU A 49 -0.70 -4.50 8.88
CA LEU A 49 -0.60 -5.17 10.17
C LEU A 49 0.85 -5.41 10.59
N GLN A 50 1.70 -5.86 9.67
CA GLN A 50 3.14 -6.00 9.92
C GLN A 50 3.78 -4.65 10.28
N HIS A 51 3.43 -3.57 9.58
CA HIS A 51 3.95 -2.25 9.86
C HIS A 51 3.49 -1.73 11.23
N MET A 52 2.21 -1.93 11.59
CA MET A 52 1.67 -1.56 12.91
C MET A 52 2.26 -2.37 14.07
N ALA A 53 2.73 -3.59 13.82
CA ALA A 53 3.42 -4.39 14.82
C ALA A 53 4.85 -3.91 15.12
N MET A 54 5.42 -3.02 14.30
CA MET A 54 6.77 -2.47 14.52
C MET A 54 6.75 -1.43 15.65
N ILE A 55 7.81 -1.43 16.46
CA ILE A 55 8.02 -0.39 17.48
C ILE A 55 8.40 0.91 16.76
N ALA A 56 7.61 1.97 16.95
CA ALA A 56 7.73 3.25 16.26
C ALA A 56 7.74 3.12 14.71
N PRO A 57 6.56 2.86 14.09
CA PRO A 57 6.44 2.66 12.65
C PRO A 57 6.63 4.00 11.90
N HIS A 58 7.89 4.34 11.64
CA HIS A 58 8.27 5.53 10.89
C HIS A 58 8.83 5.18 9.51
N VAL A 59 8.74 6.12 8.57
CA VAL A 59 9.23 5.95 7.19
C VAL A 59 10.75 6.22 7.08
N LEU A 60 11.40 6.60 8.19
CA LEU A 60 12.84 6.86 8.20
C LEU A 60 13.62 5.55 8.06
N GLY A 61 14.44 5.45 7.01
CA GLY A 61 15.31 4.29 6.75
C GLY A 61 16.56 4.22 7.63
N PHE A 62 16.55 4.87 8.79
CA PHE A 62 17.66 4.87 9.74
C PHE A 62 17.38 3.87 10.86
N SER A 63 18.39 3.12 11.28
CA SER A 63 18.31 2.34 12.52
C SER A 63 18.21 3.28 13.72
N PHE A 64 17.36 2.95 14.69
CA PHE A 64 17.13 3.81 15.85
C PHE A 64 16.83 2.98 17.10
N GLU A 65 17.06 3.60 18.26
CA GLU A 65 16.63 3.09 19.56
C GLU A 65 15.57 4.02 20.17
N PRO A 66 14.44 3.48 20.69
CA PRO A 66 13.44 4.28 21.40
C PRO A 66 14.01 4.77 22.74
N VAL A 67 13.96 6.08 22.96
CA VAL A 67 14.40 6.71 24.23
C VAL A 67 13.21 7.02 25.12
N MET A 68 12.12 7.54 24.53
CA MET A 68 10.93 7.93 25.29
C MET A 68 9.67 7.91 24.43
N SER A 69 8.57 7.39 24.98
CA SER A 69 7.24 7.53 24.39
C SER A 69 6.56 8.80 24.91
N GLY A 70 6.02 9.61 24.01
CA GLY A 70 5.22 10.78 24.38
C GLY A 70 3.90 10.40 25.07
N LEU A 71 3.45 9.15 24.93
CA LEU A 71 2.26 8.63 25.61
C LEU A 71 2.47 8.50 27.13
N SER A 72 3.71 8.24 27.57
CA SER A 72 4.04 8.08 29.00
C SER A 72 4.37 9.40 29.71
N LEU A 73 4.30 10.54 29.02
CA LEU A 73 4.56 11.85 29.63
C LEU A 73 3.38 12.33 30.49
N PRO A 74 3.63 13.14 31.54
CA PRO A 74 2.56 13.72 32.37
C PRO A 74 1.50 14.48 31.57
N ARG A 75 1.92 15.08 30.45
CA ARG A 75 1.03 15.62 29.42
C ARG A 75 1.27 14.81 28.13
N PRO A 76 0.41 13.85 27.80
CA PRO A 76 0.63 12.97 26.65
C PRO A 76 0.72 13.74 25.33
N VAL A 77 1.64 13.33 24.46
CA VAL A 77 1.83 13.87 23.11
C VAL A 77 2.00 12.74 22.10
N ASN A 78 1.63 12.99 20.84
CA ASN A 78 1.73 12.01 19.76
C ASN A 78 3.12 12.01 19.10
N TYR A 79 4.17 11.94 19.91
CA TYR A 79 5.56 11.93 19.46
C TYR A 79 6.36 10.88 20.22
N TRP A 80 7.40 10.36 19.58
CA TRP A 80 8.40 9.51 20.22
C TRP A 80 9.75 10.20 20.09
N LEU A 81 10.56 10.13 21.16
CA LEU A 81 11.96 10.50 21.11
C LEU A 81 12.76 9.23 20.82
N VAL A 82 13.51 9.25 19.72
CA VAL A 82 14.37 8.16 19.28
C VAL A 82 15.79 8.67 19.10
N ARG A 83 16.78 7.82 19.37
CA ARG A 83 18.18 8.06 19.03
C ARG A 83 18.54 7.28 17.78
N ILE A 84 19.07 7.99 16.79
CA ILE A 84 19.53 7.37 15.54
C ILE A 84 20.85 6.66 15.79
N ILE A 85 20.93 5.39 15.40
CA ILE A 85 22.13 4.56 15.51
C ILE A 85 22.99 4.84 14.27
N PRO A 86 24.25 5.23 14.43
CA PRO A 86 25.14 5.44 13.29
C PRO A 86 25.33 4.12 12.52
N PRO A 87 25.38 4.14 11.17
CA PRO A 87 25.65 2.95 10.38
C PRO A 87 27.09 2.46 10.62
N GLU A 88 27.36 1.21 10.25
CA GLU A 88 28.68 0.59 10.44
C GLU A 88 29.79 1.43 9.81
N GLY A 89 30.90 1.59 10.54
CA GLY A 89 32.07 2.36 10.09
C GLY A 89 31.99 3.88 10.32
N VAL A 90 30.87 4.41 10.82
CA VAL A 90 30.76 5.84 11.18
C VAL A 90 31.19 6.06 12.62
N VAL A 91 32.28 6.81 12.81
CA VAL A 91 32.76 7.23 14.13
C VAL A 91 31.99 8.47 14.59
N THR A 92 31.28 8.35 15.72
CA THR A 92 30.57 9.47 16.36
C THR A 92 31.26 9.90 17.63
N ASN A 93 31.28 11.21 17.92
CA ASN A 93 31.76 11.77 19.18
C ASN A 93 30.57 12.20 20.05
N GLU A 94 30.40 11.57 21.21
CA GLU A 94 29.29 11.88 22.14
C GLU A 94 29.40 13.26 22.80
N ALA A 95 30.62 13.84 22.84
CA ALA A 95 30.84 15.19 23.36
C ALA A 95 30.53 16.29 22.33
N SER A 96 30.25 15.92 21.07
CA SER A 96 29.81 16.88 20.06
C SER A 96 28.44 17.44 20.41
N ARG A 97 28.17 18.67 19.94
CA ARG A 97 26.88 19.33 20.15
C ARG A 97 25.74 18.46 19.59
N PRO A 98 24.71 18.13 20.37
CA PRO A 98 23.60 17.32 19.89
C PRO A 98 22.75 18.11 18.90
N PHE A 99 22.25 17.40 17.89
CA PHE A 99 21.24 17.90 16.96
C PHE A 99 19.92 17.18 17.21
N ILE A 100 18.85 17.96 17.36
CA ILE A 100 17.49 17.43 17.49
C ILE A 100 16.75 17.79 16.21
N VAL A 101 16.26 16.78 15.52
CA VAL A 101 15.42 16.97 14.33
C VAL A 101 13.99 16.68 14.71
N VAL A 102 13.13 17.68 14.55
CA VAL A 102 11.68 17.53 14.71
C VAL A 102 11.11 17.42 13.31
N ASP A 103 10.76 16.22 12.88
CA ASP A 103 10.10 16.02 11.58
C ASP A 103 8.57 16.20 11.77
N PRO A 104 7.99 17.30 11.26
CA PRO A 104 6.55 17.54 11.38
C PRO A 104 5.72 16.56 10.54
N ARG A 105 6.35 15.77 9.67
CA ARG A 105 5.74 14.83 8.73
C ARG A 105 6.28 13.41 8.85
N ALA A 106 6.84 13.04 10.01
CA ALA A 106 7.35 11.68 10.27
C ALA A 106 6.32 10.53 10.12
N GLY A 107 5.05 10.84 9.79
CA GLY A 107 4.06 9.85 9.36
C GLY A 107 4.26 9.35 7.92
N HIS A 108 3.23 8.71 7.35
CA HIS A 108 3.20 8.00 6.06
C HIS A 108 3.54 8.82 4.78
N GLY A 109 4.04 10.05 4.92
CA GLY A 109 4.53 10.86 3.81
C GLY A 109 6.04 10.77 3.67
N PRO A 110 6.61 11.21 2.53
CA PRO A 110 8.05 11.38 2.41
C PRO A 110 8.49 12.48 3.39
N GLY A 111 8.95 12.08 4.58
CA GLY A 111 9.58 12.95 5.58
C GLY A 111 10.92 13.48 5.08
N ILE A 112 11.83 13.83 5.99
CA ILE A 112 13.15 14.40 5.64
C ILE A 112 14.01 13.54 4.69
N GLY A 113 13.67 12.25 4.49
CA GLY A 113 14.29 11.35 3.52
C GLY A 113 13.79 11.51 2.08
N GLY A 114 12.74 12.30 1.85
CA GLY A 114 12.20 12.64 0.54
C GLY A 114 12.92 13.80 -0.13
N GLY A 115 14.25 13.77 -0.17
CA GLY A 115 14.98 14.60 -1.13
C GLY A 115 14.59 14.12 -2.53
N LYS A 116 13.75 14.89 -3.23
CA LYS A 116 13.57 14.68 -4.67
C LYS A 116 14.94 14.86 -5.35
N PRO A 117 15.30 14.05 -6.35
CA PRO A 117 16.41 14.38 -7.25
C PRO A 117 16.17 15.72 -7.96
#